data_AF-A0A9X9F4C2-F1
#
_entry.id   AF-A0A9X9F4C2-F1
#
_cell.length_a   1.000
_cell.length_b   1.000
_cell.length_c   1.000
_cell.angle_alpha   90.00
_cell.angle_beta   90.00
_cell.angle_gamma   90.00
#
_symmetry.space_group_name_H-M   'P 1'
#
loop_
_entity.id
_entity.type
_entity.pdbx_description
1 polymer ?
#
loop_
_entity_poly.entity_id
_entity_poly.type
_entity_poly.pdbx_seq_one_letter_code
_entity_poly.pdbx_strand_id
1 'polypeptide(L)'
;MAKFIYPTDTTRVTSGFRGSRPDHHGIDLAESGYHPIYAAASGRVSRSYISSSYGECIMIVHTIDGVTWETVYAHMRSGSRTVKEGDYVTQGQ
;
A
#
# COMPACT_ATOMS: atom_id res chain seq x y z
N MET A 1 -10.27 -8.51 15.59
CA MET A 1 -10.17 -7.49 14.53
C MET A 1 -9.05 -7.89 13.58
N ALA A 2 -9.21 -7.69 12.27
CA ALA A 2 -8.13 -7.95 11.32
C ALA A 2 -6.99 -6.97 11.59
N LYS A 3 -5.74 -7.47 11.70
CA LYS A 3 -4.55 -6.65 12.02
C LYS A 3 -4.25 -5.62 10.92
N PHE A 4 -4.56 -5.99 9.68
CA PHE A 4 -4.57 -5.11 8.52
C PHE A 4 -5.98 -5.06 7.94
N ILE A 5 -6.38 -3.89 7.45
CA ILE A 5 -7.60 -3.73 6.64
C ILE A 5 -7.27 -3.85 5.16
N TYR A 6 -8.33 -3.94 4.35
CA TYR A 6 -8.21 -3.81 2.92
C TYR A 6 -7.78 -2.37 2.55
N PRO A 7 -6.77 -2.17 1.69
CA PRO A 7 -6.15 -0.85 1.48
C PRO A 7 -6.88 0.01 0.44
N THR A 8 -8.07 -0.38 -0.01
CA THR A 8 -8.87 0.31 -1.03
C THR A 8 -10.30 -0.21 -0.99
N ASP A 9 -11.21 0.36 -1.76
CA ASP A 9 -12.63 -0.04 -1.84
C ASP A 9 -12.90 -1.15 -2.87
N THR A 10 -11.97 -1.42 -3.79
CA THR A 10 -12.10 -2.53 -4.76
C THR A 10 -11.50 -3.82 -4.23
N THR A 11 -12.27 -4.92 -4.20
CA THR A 11 -11.77 -6.24 -3.79
C THR A 11 -11.28 -7.11 -4.95
N ARG A 12 -11.20 -6.55 -6.17
CA ARG A 12 -10.87 -7.32 -7.38
C ARG A 12 -9.36 -7.53 -7.51
N VAL A 13 -8.90 -8.73 -7.15
CA VAL A 13 -7.51 -9.16 -7.36
C VAL A 13 -7.30 -9.55 -8.82
N THR A 14 -6.46 -8.81 -9.54
CA THR A 14 -6.10 -9.12 -10.94
C THR A 14 -4.81 -9.92 -11.06
N SER A 15 -3.94 -9.84 -10.05
CA SER A 15 -2.70 -10.62 -9.95
C SER A 15 -2.43 -10.94 -8.49
N GLY A 16 -2.33 -12.23 -8.16
CA GLY A 16 -2.03 -12.69 -6.80
C GLY A 16 -0.54 -12.75 -6.49
N PHE A 17 -0.21 -12.92 -5.21
CA PHE A 17 1.15 -13.15 -4.74
C PHE A 17 1.69 -14.45 -5.34
N ARG A 18 2.79 -14.34 -6.08
CA ARG A 18 3.46 -15.45 -6.77
C ARG A 18 2.50 -16.34 -7.58
N GLY A 19 1.47 -15.76 -8.18
CA GLY A 19 0.48 -16.45 -9.01
C GLY A 19 1.05 -16.79 -10.41
N SER A 20 0.45 -16.25 -11.46
CA SER A 20 0.97 -16.37 -12.84
C SER A 20 2.33 -15.69 -13.05
N ARG A 21 2.74 -14.85 -12.09
CA ARG A 21 4.02 -14.15 -12.04
C ARG A 21 4.76 -14.62 -10.78
N PRO A 22 5.66 -15.63 -10.87
CA PRO A 22 6.32 -16.22 -9.69
C PRO A 22 7.18 -15.24 -8.87
N ASP A 23 7.59 -14.14 -9.50
CA ASP A 23 8.35 -13.02 -8.96
C ASP A 23 7.47 -11.87 -8.48
N HIS A 24 6.13 -12.02 -8.46
CA HIS A 24 5.23 -11.01 -7.93
C HIS A 24 5.10 -11.12 -6.41
N HIS A 25 5.75 -10.20 -5.69
CA HIS A 25 5.83 -10.19 -4.23
C HIS A 25 4.71 -9.35 -3.57
N GLY A 26 3.59 -9.18 -4.26
CA GLY A 26 2.44 -8.40 -3.80
C GLY A 26 1.13 -8.92 -4.39
N ILE A 27 0.08 -8.10 -4.30
CA ILE A 27 -1.20 -8.33 -4.98
C ILE A 27 -1.56 -7.07 -5.78
N ASP A 28 -2.11 -7.27 -6.98
CA ASP A 28 -2.63 -6.18 -7.80
C ASP A 28 -4.14 -6.09 -7.58
N LEU A 29 -4.57 -4.95 -7.06
CA LEU A 29 -5.96 -4.59 -6.83
C LEU A 29 -6.33 -3.52 -7.85
N ALA A 30 -7.16 -3.89 -8.82
CA ALA A 30 -7.43 -3.01 -9.95
C ALA A 30 -8.90 -3.07 -10.33
N GLU A 31 -9.48 -1.92 -10.64
CA GLU A 31 -10.80 -1.75 -11.22
C GLU A 31 -10.84 -0.40 -11.94
N SER A 32 -11.74 -0.25 -12.91
CA SER A 32 -11.82 0.98 -13.70
C SER A 32 -12.36 2.13 -12.85
N GLY A 33 -11.65 3.25 -12.83
CA GLY A 33 -12.09 4.45 -12.13
C GLY A 33 -11.03 4.96 -11.16
N TYR A 34 -11.46 5.82 -10.23
CA TYR A 34 -10.65 6.25 -9.11
C TYR A 34 -11.06 5.45 -7.88
N HIS A 35 -10.09 4.76 -7.28
CA HIS A 35 -10.25 4.02 -6.05
C HIS A 35 -9.34 4.66 -5.00
N PRO A 36 -9.87 5.12 -3.85
CA PRO A 36 -9.06 5.66 -2.77
C PRO A 36 -8.14 4.56 -2.22
N ILE A 37 -6.96 4.98 -1.75
CA ILE A 37 -5.98 4.10 -1.12
C ILE A 37 -5.89 4.50 0.34
N TYR A 38 -6.02 3.52 1.22
CA TYR A 38 -6.00 3.68 2.66
C TYR A 38 -4.81 2.94 3.28
N ALA A 39 -4.24 3.49 4.35
CA ALA A 39 -3.26 2.80 5.15
C ALA A 39 -3.86 1.52 5.76
N ALA A 40 -3.33 0.35 5.38
CA ALA A 40 -3.79 -0.95 5.84
C ALA A 40 -3.63 -1.13 7.37
N ALA A 41 -2.70 -0.41 7.99
CA ALA A 41 -2.52 -0.34 9.44
C ALA A 41 -1.90 0.99 9.85
N SER A 42 -2.00 1.36 11.13
CA SER A 42 -1.32 2.54 11.66
C SER A 42 0.20 2.33 11.64
N GLY A 43 0.96 3.37 11.32
CA GLY A 43 2.40 3.24 11.16
C GLY A 43 3.08 4.54 10.76
N ARG A 44 4.39 4.47 10.52
CA ARG A 44 5.20 5.60 10.09
C ARG A 44 5.60 5.45 8.64
N VAL A 45 5.39 6.49 7.84
CA VAL A 45 5.79 6.52 6.43
C VAL A 45 7.32 6.45 6.35
N SER A 46 7.85 5.34 5.83
CA SER A 46 9.28 5.15 5.63
C SER A 46 9.76 5.80 4.33
N ARG A 47 8.91 5.86 3.30
CA ARG A 47 9.18 6.54 2.02
C ARG A 47 7.90 7.07 1.38
N SER A 48 8.00 8.21 0.70
CA SER A 48 6.96 8.76 -0.17
C SER A 48 7.63 9.44 -1.35
N TYR A 49 7.66 8.76 -2.51
CA TYR A 49 8.55 9.15 -3.63
C TYR A 49 8.07 8.59 -4.97
N ILE A 50 8.64 9.12 -6.06
CA ILE A 50 8.47 8.59 -7.41
C ILE A 50 9.56 7.53 -7.65
N SER A 51 9.15 6.27 -7.69
CA SER A 51 9.99 5.13 -8.01
C SER A 51 10.05 4.92 -9.52
N SER A 52 11.22 4.56 -10.06
CA SER A 52 11.39 4.23 -11.47
C SER A 52 10.63 2.96 -11.89
N SER A 53 10.36 2.06 -10.95
CA SER A 53 9.59 0.82 -11.22
C SER A 53 8.14 0.91 -10.72
N TYR A 54 7.92 1.48 -9.53
CA TYR A 54 6.59 1.53 -8.90
C TYR A 54 5.80 2.80 -9.25
N GLY A 55 6.38 3.78 -9.93
CA GLY A 55 5.74 5.08 -10.10
C GLY A 55 5.54 5.79 -8.77
N GLU A 56 4.40 6.46 -8.57
CA GLU A 56 4.08 7.06 -7.28
C GLU A 56 3.91 5.97 -6.21
N CYS A 57 4.75 6.02 -5.18
CA CYS A 57 4.84 4.98 -4.17
C CYS A 57 4.92 5.54 -2.76
N ILE A 58 4.21 4.90 -1.83
CA ILE A 58 4.31 5.11 -0.39
C ILE A 58 4.68 3.79 0.28
N MET A 59 5.60 3.82 1.23
CA MET A 59 5.95 2.69 2.10
C MET A 59 5.71 3.08 3.55
N ILE A 60 5.11 2.18 4.32
CA ILE A 60 4.72 2.44 5.71
C ILE A 60 5.20 1.29 6.59
N VAL A 61 5.97 1.62 7.62
CA VAL A 61 6.44 0.67 8.62
C VAL A 61 5.49 0.65 9.80
N HIS A 62 5.12 -0.56 10.23
CA HIS A 62 4.19 -0.83 11.32
C HIS A 62 4.87 -1.71 12.36
N THR A 63 4.53 -1.54 13.62
CA THR A 63 4.84 -2.49 14.68
C THR A 63 3.52 -3.09 15.17
N ILE A 64 3.27 -4.36 14.86
CA ILE A 64 2.04 -5.06 15.21
C ILE A 64 2.42 -6.32 15.97
N ASP A 65 1.91 -6.44 17.21
CA ASP A 65 2.23 -7.54 18.13
C ASP A 65 3.74 -7.77 18.32
N GLY A 66 4.51 -6.68 18.40
CA GLY A 66 5.96 -6.72 18.55
C GLY A 66 6.75 -7.09 17.29
N VAL A 67 6.07 -7.28 16.15
CA VAL A 67 6.69 -7.59 14.86
C VAL A 67 6.66 -6.37 13.95
N THR A 68 7.79 -6.10 13.30
CA THR A 68 7.90 -5.05 12.28
C THR A 68 7.36 -5.56 10.95
N TRP A 69 6.42 -4.83 10.36
CA TRP A 69 5.87 -5.06 9.03
C TRP A 69 6.07 -3.81 8.17
N GLU A 70 6.17 -3.99 6.86
CA GLU A 70 6.14 -2.88 5.91
C GLU A 70 5.05 -3.13 4.86
N THR A 71 4.20 -2.14 4.64
CA THR A 71 3.25 -2.13 3.52
C THR A 71 3.76 -1.21 2.42
N VAL A 72 3.55 -1.61 1.16
CA VAL A 72 3.97 -0.87 -0.03
C VAL A 72 2.74 -0.59 -0.89
N TYR A 73 2.47 0.68 -1.14
CA TYR A 73 1.39 1.15 -2.01
C TYR A 73 2.03 1.70 -3.28
N ALA A 74 1.97 0.93 -4.36
CA ALA A 74 2.64 1.22 -5.62
C ALA A 74 1.64 1.63 -6.70
N HIS A 75 2.16 2.17 -7.81
CA HIS A 75 1.42 2.54 -9.01
C HIS A 75 0.26 3.51 -8.76
N MET A 76 0.41 4.38 -7.75
CA MET A 76 -0.60 5.39 -7.45
C MET A 76 -0.70 6.41 -8.60
N ARG A 77 -1.84 7.09 -8.68
CA ARG A 77 -2.04 8.16 -9.67
C ARG A 77 -1.01 9.28 -9.45
N SER A 78 -0.47 9.83 -10.54
CA SER A 78 0.47 10.97 -10.47
C SER A 78 -0.10 12.12 -9.63
N GLY A 79 0.68 12.60 -8.66
CA GLY A 79 0.30 13.70 -7.77
C GLY A 79 -0.74 13.34 -6.69
N SER A 80 -1.04 12.06 -6.47
CA SER A 80 -2.07 11.64 -5.50
C SER A 80 -1.55 11.31 -4.10
N ARG A 81 -0.24 11.25 -3.88
CA ARG A 81 0.32 11.04 -2.52
C ARG A 81 -0.04 12.22 -1.61
N THR A 82 -0.59 11.92 -0.43
CA THR A 82 -1.03 12.92 0.56
C THR A 82 -0.14 12.98 1.82
N VAL A 83 0.83 12.09 1.93
CA VAL A 83 1.75 11.98 3.08
C VAL A 83 3.21 12.00 2.61
N LYS A 84 4.11 12.41 3.50
CA LYS A 84 5.57 12.47 3.27
C LYS A 84 6.31 11.53 4.24
N GLU A 85 7.56 11.25 3.91
CA GLU A 85 8.45 10.48 4.80
C GLU A 85 8.47 11.06 6.22
N GLY A 86 8.39 10.19 7.21
CA GLY A 86 8.37 10.53 8.63
C GLY A 86 6.98 10.80 9.21
N ASP A 87 5.95 11.04 8.39
CA ASP A 87 4.57 11.22 8.85
C ASP A 87 4.06 9.94 9.53
N TYR A 88 3.22 10.10 10.56
CA TYR A 88 2.48 9.00 11.17
C TYR A 88 1.08 8.94 10.57
N VAL A 89 0.62 7.76 10.19
CA VAL A 89 -0.72 7.51 9.67
C VAL A 89 -1.52 6.60 10.59
N THR A 90 -2.84 6.74 10.54
CA THR A 90 -3.77 5.81 11.22
C THR A 90 -4.33 4.79 10.23
N GLN A 91 -4.67 3.59 10.70
CA GLN A 91 -5.35 2.59 9.88
C GLN A 91 -6.63 3.19 9.27
N GLY A 92 -6.79 3.10 7.94
CA GLY A 92 -7.94 3.66 7.22
C GLY A 92 -7.78 5.11 6.77
N GLN A 93 -6.67 5.77 7.09
CA GLN A 93 -6.31 7.09 6.57
C GLN A 93 -5.96 7.04 5.09
#